data_AF-A0A061NJ44-F1
#
_entry.id   AF-A0A061NJ44-F1
#
_cell.length_a   1.000
_cell.length_b   1.000
_cell.length_c   1.000
_cell.angle_alpha   90.00
_cell.angle_beta   90.00
_cell.angle_gamma   90.00
#
_symmetry.space_group_name_H-M   'P 1'
#
loop_
_entity.id
_entity.type
_entity.pdbx_description
1 polymer ?
#
loop_
_entity_poly.entity_id
_entity_poly.type
_entity_poly.pdbx_seq_one_letter_code
_entity_poly.pdbx_strand_id
1 'polypeptide(L)'
;MSDKWDRKVESSIRQAKEQEDFHKLKGHGKPLSDEYLKGDTLNGILKNANYVPPWLEFQHEIRDDIKAVIDEQKVLTESQKEQRLGEVNEKIKKYNRMVPVPSLQKMRIFAESMERQYEKWK
;
A
#
# COMPACT_ATOMS: atom_id res chain seq x y z
N MET A 1 1.36 8.85 32.38
CA MET A 1 2.02 7.53 32.21
C MET A 1 2.91 7.49 30.95
N SER A 2 2.52 8.10 29.82
CA SER A 2 3.34 8.17 28.57
C SER A 2 4.68 8.90 28.76
N ASP A 3 4.66 10.11 29.33
CA ASP A 3 5.81 11.03 29.32
C ASP A 3 7.07 10.52 30.06
N LYS A 4 6.92 9.64 31.05
CA LYS A 4 8.05 9.03 31.77
C LYS A 4 8.73 7.93 30.93
N TRP A 5 7.95 7.23 30.11
CA TRP A 5 8.44 6.17 29.25
C TRP A 5 9.17 6.76 28.04
N ASP A 6 8.60 7.81 27.43
CA ASP A 6 9.18 8.54 26.30
C ASP A 6 10.58 9.09 26.65
N ARG A 7 10.72 9.75 27.81
CA ARG A 7 12.03 10.22 28.30
C ARG A 7 13.03 9.09 28.53
N LYS A 8 12.56 7.93 29.01
CA LYS A 8 13.44 6.78 29.25
C LYS A 8 13.94 6.20 27.92
N VAL A 9 13.06 6.07 26.93
CA VAL A 9 13.40 5.64 25.57
C VAL A 9 14.40 6.60 24.94
N GLU A 10 14.15 7.91 24.97
CA GLU A 10 15.08 8.92 24.45
C GLU A 10 16.47 8.84 25.11
N SER A 11 16.50 8.70 26.44
CA SER A 11 17.76 8.58 27.17
C SER A 11 18.56 7.33 26.76
N SER A 12 17.88 6.20 26.55
CA SER A 12 18.52 4.95 26.11
C SER A 12 19.02 5.04 24.67
N ILE A 13 18.28 5.68 23.76
CA ILE A 13 18.72 5.91 22.37
C ILE A 13 19.99 6.77 22.34
N ARG A 14 20.02 7.83 23.15
CA ARG A 14 21.19 8.73 23.25
C ARG A 14 22.41 7.99 23.77
N GLN A 15 22.25 7.20 24.83
CA GLN A 15 23.34 6.44 25.42
C GLN A 15 23.89 5.38 24.46
N ALA A 16 23.03 4.69 23.72
CA ALA A 16 23.45 3.75 22.67
C ALA A 16 24.20 4.44 21.51
N LYS A 17 23.89 5.71 21.23
CA LYS A 17 24.59 6.51 20.20
C LYS A 17 25.98 6.91 20.67
N GLU A 18 26.10 7.34 21.92
CA GLU A 18 27.37 7.70 22.55
C GLU A 18 28.30 6.49 22.70
N GLN A 19 27.76 5.28 22.88
CA GLN A 19 28.51 4.03 23.01
C GLN A 19 28.73 3.27 21.70
N GLU A 20 28.36 3.83 20.55
CA GLU A 20 28.44 3.18 19.24
C GLU A 20 27.74 1.79 19.19
N ASP A 21 26.80 1.53 20.10
CA ASP A 21 26.13 0.23 20.23
C ASP A 21 25.25 -0.09 19.02
N PHE A 22 24.88 0.92 18.22
CA PHE A 22 24.20 0.74 16.94
C PHE A 22 25.01 -0.12 15.95
N HIS A 23 26.34 -0.11 16.04
CA HIS A 23 27.22 -0.94 15.21
C HIS A 23 27.13 -2.44 15.57
N LYS A 24 26.65 -2.77 16.77
CA LYS A 24 26.45 -4.15 17.24
C LYS A 24 25.07 -4.71 16.89
N LEU A 25 24.20 -3.91 16.27
CA LEU A 25 22.88 -4.37 15.88
C LEU A 25 22.97 -5.45 14.80
N LYS A 26 22.11 -6.46 14.92
CA LYS A 26 21.99 -7.53 13.94
C LYS A 26 21.62 -6.92 12.58
N GLY A 27 22.51 -7.10 11.59
CA GLY A 27 22.31 -6.57 10.24
C GLY A 27 22.98 -5.22 9.96
N HIS A 28 23.65 -4.61 10.94
CA HIS A 28 24.40 -3.38 10.72
C HIS A 28 25.54 -3.59 9.70
N GLY A 29 25.56 -2.76 8.65
CA GLY A 29 26.59 -2.79 7.61
C GLY A 29 26.58 -4.00 6.68
N LYS A 30 25.63 -4.93 6.83
CA LYS A 30 25.49 -6.08 5.92
C LYS A 30 24.62 -5.69 4.72
N PRO A 31 24.98 -6.08 3.50
CA PRO A 31 24.09 -5.98 2.36
C PRO A 31 22.75 -6.67 2.66
N LEU A 32 21.66 -6.12 2.13
CA LEU A 32 20.37 -6.81 2.15
C LEU A 32 20.52 -8.15 1.44
N SER A 33 19.91 -9.21 1.98
CA SER A 33 19.96 -10.51 1.33
C SER A 33 19.23 -10.47 -0.02
N ASP A 34 19.69 -11.28 -0.98
CA ASP A 34 19.13 -11.36 -2.34
C ASP A 34 17.63 -11.68 -2.36
N GLU A 35 17.10 -12.30 -1.29
CA GLU A 35 15.67 -12.54 -1.11
C GLU A 35 14.86 -11.24 -1.08
N TYR A 36 15.35 -10.20 -0.40
CA TYR A 36 14.70 -8.88 -0.36
C TYR A 36 14.85 -8.10 -1.65
N LEU A 37 15.78 -8.50 -2.53
CA LEU A 37 16.01 -7.88 -3.84
C LEU A 37 15.19 -8.55 -4.96
N LYS A 38 14.54 -9.69 -4.68
CA LYS A 38 13.72 -10.43 -5.63
C LYS A 38 12.24 -10.08 -5.43
N GLY A 39 11.61 -9.51 -6.46
CA GLY A 39 10.20 -9.11 -6.42
C GLY A 39 9.98 -7.69 -5.89
N ASP A 40 8.77 -7.38 -5.42
CA ASP A 40 8.46 -6.08 -4.81
C ASP A 40 9.03 -6.02 -3.39
N THR A 41 10.20 -5.40 -3.26
CA THR A 41 10.97 -5.26 -2.02
C THR A 41 10.15 -4.65 -0.88
N LEU A 42 9.20 -3.78 -1.24
CA LEU A 42 8.31 -3.09 -0.30
C LEU A 42 7.33 -4.09 0.34
N ASN A 43 6.74 -4.97 -0.46
CA ASN A 43 5.83 -6.01 0.03
C ASN A 43 6.54 -7.01 0.95
N GLY A 44 7.80 -7.35 0.67
CA GLY A 44 8.62 -8.21 1.54
C GLY A 44 8.89 -7.59 2.91
N ILE A 45 9.26 -6.31 2.94
CA ILE A 45 9.53 -5.57 4.19
C ILE A 45 8.26 -5.45 5.05
N LEU A 46 7.12 -5.13 4.44
CA LEU A 46 5.85 -4.91 5.13
C LEU A 46 5.29 -6.18 5.78
N LYS A 47 5.33 -7.31 5.05
CA LYS A 47 4.91 -8.61 5.60
C LYS A 47 5.73 -9.02 6.81
N ASN A 48 7.06 -8.80 6.77
CA ASN A 48 7.95 -9.10 7.89
C ASN A 48 7.76 -8.17 9.10
N ALA A 49 7.27 -6.94 8.88
CA ALA A 49 6.97 -5.98 9.93
C ALA A 49 5.59 -6.20 10.60
N ASN A 50 4.82 -7.22 10.16
CA ASN A 50 3.44 -7.48 10.58
C ASN A 50 2.53 -6.23 10.46
N TYR A 51 2.82 -5.38 9.46
CA TYR A 51 2.15 -4.11 9.23
C TYR A 51 1.50 -4.14 7.84
N VAL A 52 0.18 -3.94 7.79
CA VAL A 52 -0.55 -3.80 6.53
C VAL A 52 -0.69 -2.32 6.22
N PRO A 53 -0.11 -1.84 5.12
CA PRO A 53 -0.31 -0.46 4.74
C PRO A 53 -1.75 -0.16 4.35
N PRO A 54 -2.25 1.05 4.65
CA PRO A 54 -3.60 1.47 4.30
C PRO A 54 -3.94 1.38 2.80
N TRP A 55 -2.94 1.53 1.91
CA TRP A 55 -3.20 1.46 0.46
C TRP A 55 -3.51 0.04 -0.04
N LEU A 56 -3.10 -1.02 0.67
CA LEU A 56 -3.43 -2.40 0.31
C LEU A 56 -4.90 -2.72 0.63
N GLU A 57 -5.41 -2.25 1.77
CA GLU A 57 -6.83 -2.36 2.09
C GLU A 57 -7.67 -1.60 1.03
N PHE A 58 -7.21 -0.40 0.67
CA PHE A 58 -7.85 0.41 -0.36
C PHE A 58 -7.79 -0.24 -1.76
N GLN A 59 -6.72 -0.99 -2.05
CA GLN A 59 -6.61 -1.77 -3.28
C GLN A 59 -7.67 -2.88 -3.35
N HIS A 60 -7.92 -3.58 -2.23
CA HIS A 60 -8.97 -4.60 -2.16
C HIS A 60 -10.36 -3.98 -2.33
N GLU A 61 -10.63 -2.87 -1.65
CA GLU A 61 -11.90 -2.14 -1.78
C GLU A 61 -12.17 -1.74 -3.23
N ILE A 62 -11.18 -1.13 -3.91
CA ILE A 62 -11.30 -0.75 -5.32
C ILE A 62 -11.57 -1.96 -6.21
N ARG A 63 -10.85 -3.07 -5.99
CA ARG A 63 -11.05 -4.30 -6.77
C ARG A 63 -12.48 -4.82 -6.62
N ASP A 64 -12.98 -4.86 -5.39
CA ASP A 64 -14.30 -5.40 -5.09
C ASP A 64 -15.41 -4.49 -5.66
N ASP A 65 -15.23 -3.16 -5.63
CA ASP A 65 -16.14 -2.22 -6.28
C ASP A 65 -16.16 -2.38 -7.82
N ILE A 66 -15.00 -2.53 -8.46
CA ILE A 66 -14.92 -2.78 -9.90
C ILE A 66 -15.66 -4.08 -10.24
N LYS A 67 -15.47 -5.11 -9.42
CA LYS A 67 -16.17 -6.38 -9.59
C LYS A 67 -17.68 -6.22 -9.48
N ALA A 68 -18.17 -5.46 -8.50
CA ALA A 68 -19.60 -5.19 -8.35
C ALA A 68 -20.19 -4.51 -9.59
N VAL A 69 -19.49 -3.52 -10.16
CA VAL A 69 -19.92 -2.85 -11.40
C VAL A 69 -19.92 -3.82 -12.59
N ILE A 70 -18.95 -4.73 -12.68
CA ILE A 70 -18.91 -5.80 -13.71
C ILE A 70 -20.07 -6.77 -13.56
N ASP A 71 -20.40 -7.17 -12.34
CA ASP A 71 -21.48 -8.12 -12.07
C ASP A 71 -22.86 -7.48 -12.33
N GLU A 72 -23.03 -6.18 -12.02
CA GLU A 72 -24.27 -5.40 -12.22
C GLU A 72 -24.42 -4.83 -13.65
N GLN A 73 -23.45 -5.04 -14.55
CA GLN A 73 -23.37 -4.36 -15.85
C GLN A 73 -24.60 -4.53 -16.76
N LYS A 74 -25.36 -5.62 -16.60
CA LYS A 74 -26.55 -5.92 -17.41
C LYS A 74 -27.81 -5.22 -16.90
N VAL A 75 -27.79 -4.77 -15.64
CA VAL A 75 -28.92 -4.15 -14.95
C VAL A 75 -28.78 -2.63 -14.96
N LEU A 76 -27.55 -2.12 -14.88
CA LEU A 76 -27.25 -0.70 -14.85
C LEU A 76 -27.42 -0.05 -16.23
N THR A 77 -28.00 1.14 -16.25
CA THR A 77 -27.95 2.03 -17.42
C THR A 77 -26.53 2.59 -17.61
N GLU A 78 -26.20 3.06 -18.82
CA GLU A 78 -24.87 3.63 -19.10
C GLU A 78 -24.53 4.80 -18.17
N SER A 79 -25.49 5.69 -17.90
CA SER A 79 -25.29 6.80 -16.97
C SER A 79 -25.00 6.33 -15.53
N GLN A 80 -25.66 5.26 -15.07
CA GLN A 80 -25.39 4.68 -13.75
C GLN A 80 -24.02 4.00 -13.69
N LYS A 81 -23.60 3.33 -14.77
CA LYS A 81 -22.25 2.74 -14.86
C LYS A 81 -21.18 3.83 -14.78
N GLU A 82 -21.33 4.90 -15.56
CA GLU A 82 -20.40 6.03 -15.55
C GLU A 82 -20.31 6.68 -14.17
N GLN A 83 -21.44 6.86 -13.47
CA GLN A 83 -21.46 7.40 -12.12
C GLN A 83 -20.68 6.50 -11.14
N ARG A 84 -20.99 5.20 -11.12
CA ARG A 84 -20.30 4.22 -10.24
C ARG A 84 -18.80 4.16 -10.55
N LEU A 85 -18.42 4.15 -11.83
CA LEU A 85 -17.01 4.18 -12.24
C LEU A 85 -16.34 5.51 -11.87
N GLY A 86 -17.08 6.62 -11.88
CA GLY A 86 -16.62 7.91 -11.38
C GLY A 86 -16.23 7.84 -9.90
N GLU A 87 -17.06 7.21 -9.06
CA GLU A 87 -16.78 6.97 -7.64
C GLU A 87 -15.51 6.10 -7.45
N VAL A 88 -15.42 5.00 -8.19
CA VAL A 88 -14.23 4.14 -8.22
C VAL A 88 -12.99 4.92 -8.64
N ASN A 89 -13.09 5.79 -9.65
CA ASN A 89 -11.98 6.60 -10.14
C ASN A 89 -11.47 7.62 -9.11
N GLU A 90 -12.34 8.17 -8.26
CA GLU A 90 -11.89 9.01 -7.16
C GLU A 90 -11.17 8.20 -6.07
N LYS A 91 -11.59 6.95 -5.81
CA LYS A 91 -10.81 6.03 -4.97
C LYS A 91 -9.45 5.73 -5.59
N ILE A 92 -9.37 5.43 -6.89
CA ILE A 92 -8.09 5.21 -7.60
C ILE A 92 -7.18 6.44 -7.48
N LYS A 93 -7.72 7.64 -7.58
CA LYS A 93 -6.96 8.88 -7.40
C LYS A 93 -6.40 9.02 -5.99
N LYS A 94 -7.17 8.65 -4.95
CA LYS A 94 -6.69 8.62 -3.57
C LYS A 94 -5.63 7.54 -3.38
N TYR A 95 -5.84 6.34 -3.91
CA TYR A 95 -4.85 5.25 -3.92
C TYR A 95 -3.51 5.70 -4.52
N ASN A 96 -3.54 6.30 -5.72
CA ASN A 96 -2.34 6.77 -6.43
C ASN A 96 -1.54 7.82 -5.67
N ARG A 97 -2.18 8.57 -4.75
CA ARG A 97 -1.52 9.54 -3.87
C ARG A 97 -0.91 8.90 -2.61
N MET A 98 -1.36 7.70 -2.23
CA MET A 98 -0.87 6.98 -1.05
C MET A 98 0.27 6.02 -1.37
N VAL A 99 0.35 5.53 -2.61
CA VAL A 99 1.39 4.56 -2.98
C VAL A 99 2.78 5.19 -2.95
N PRO A 100 3.80 4.45 -2.47
CA PRO A 100 5.15 4.99 -2.28
C PRO A 100 5.96 5.13 -3.57
N VAL A 101 5.59 4.42 -4.64
CA VAL A 101 6.33 4.43 -5.92
C VAL A 101 5.38 4.62 -7.11
N PRO A 102 5.81 5.36 -8.16
CA PRO A 102 4.96 5.61 -9.34
C PRO A 102 4.54 4.34 -10.09
N SER A 103 5.34 3.27 -10.05
CA SER A 103 5.03 1.99 -10.71
C SER A 103 3.79 1.28 -10.14
N LEU A 104 3.40 1.59 -8.90
CA LEU A 104 2.20 1.05 -8.26
C LEU A 104 0.93 1.84 -8.62
N GLN A 105 1.05 3.01 -9.26
CA GLN A 105 -0.09 3.82 -9.65
C GLN A 105 -0.92 3.12 -10.74
N LYS A 106 -2.25 3.27 -10.65
CA LYS A 106 -3.22 2.63 -11.55
C LYS A 106 -3.94 3.69 -12.38
N MET A 107 -4.29 3.32 -13.61
CA MET A 107 -5.05 4.19 -14.50
C MET A 107 -6.53 4.27 -14.09
N ARG A 108 -7.20 5.33 -14.53
CA ARG A 108 -8.67 5.45 -14.45
C ARG A 108 -9.35 4.35 -15.28
N ILE A 109 -10.60 4.07 -14.92
CA ILE A 109 -11.44 3.02 -15.48
C ILE A 109 -12.63 3.67 -16.17
N PHE A 110 -12.91 3.22 -17.39
CA PHE A 110 -14.07 3.58 -18.20
C PHE A 110 -14.88 2.33 -18.52
N ALA A 111 -16.16 2.47 -18.87
CA ALA A 111 -17.08 1.35 -19.09
C ALA A 111 -16.55 0.36 -20.14
N GLU A 112 -15.90 0.86 -21.19
CA GLU A 112 -15.35 0.06 -22.29
C GLU A 112 -14.07 -0.71 -21.91
N SER A 113 -13.42 -0.29 -20.82
CA SER A 113 -12.11 -0.80 -20.39
C SER A 113 -12.15 -1.53 -19.05
N MET A 114 -13.31 -1.57 -18.39
CA MET A 114 -13.44 -2.04 -17.01
C MET A 114 -12.99 -3.49 -16.82
N GLU A 115 -13.34 -4.38 -17.74
CA GLU A 115 -12.97 -5.81 -17.68
C GLU A 115 -11.45 -6.01 -17.81
N ARG A 116 -10.83 -5.34 -18.79
CA ARG A 116 -9.38 -5.38 -18.99
C ARG A 116 -8.62 -4.78 -17.81
N GLN A 117 -9.15 -3.69 -17.24
CA GLN A 117 -8.51 -3.03 -16.11
C GLN A 117 -8.65 -3.86 -14.84
N TYR A 118 -9.79 -4.53 -14.63
CA TYR A 118 -10.03 -5.43 -13.50
C TYR A 118 -8.98 -6.55 -13.38
N GLU A 119 -8.54 -7.13 -14.50
CA GLU A 119 -7.46 -8.13 -14.49
C GLU A 119 -6.13 -7.58 -13.94
N LYS A 120 -5.90 -6.26 -13.98
CA LYS A 120 -4.71 -5.63 -13.38
C LYS A 120 -4.88 -5.34 -11.88
N TRP A 121 -6.07 -5.56 -11.33
CA TRP A 121 -6.40 -5.41 -9.90
C TRP A 121 -6.52 -6.75 -9.17
N LYS A 122 -6.56 -7.88 -9.90
CA LYS A 122 -6.29 -9.21 -9.35
C LYS A 122 -4.84 -9.34 -8.93
#